data_AF-A0A1M5GKN1-F1
#
_entry.id   AF-A0A1M5GKN1-F1
#
_cell.length_a   1.000
_cell.length_b   1.000
_cell.length_c   1.000
_cell.angle_alpha   90.00
_cell.angle_beta   90.00
_cell.angle_gamma   90.00
#
_symmetry.space_group_name_H-M   'P 1'
#
loop_
_entity.id
_entity.type
_entity.pdbx_description
1 polymer ?
#
loop_
_entity_poly.entity_id
_entity_poly.type
_entity_poly.pdbx_seq_one_letter_code
_entity_poly.pdbx_strand_id
1 'polypeptide(L)' 'MSDVHKITEVTITTKSTEPLIGIVQVNTGDTVVKFEITEDLAHMICTNLERFLTR' A
#
# COMPACT_ATOMS: atom_id res chain seq x y z
N MET A 1 14.54 -3.44 -20.37
CA MET A 1 14.65 -2.95 -18.98
C MET A 1 13.24 -2.60 -18.58
N SER A 2 12.71 -3.19 -17.51
CA SER A 2 11.36 -2.82 -17.04
C SER A 2 11.41 -1.35 -16.65
N ASP A 3 10.68 -0.50 -17.36
CA ASP A 3 10.58 0.91 -17.01
C ASP A 3 10.12 0.99 -15.55
N VAL A 4 10.99 1.48 -14.67
CA VAL A 4 10.64 1.71 -13.27
C VAL A 4 9.75 2.95 -13.28
N HIS A 5 8.45 2.75 -13.10
CA HIS A 5 7.50 3.86 -13.12
C HIS A 5 7.72 4.69 -11.86
N LYS A 6 8.09 5.96 -12.03
CA LYS A 6 8.31 6.86 -10.90
C LYS A 6 6.98 7.10 -10.20
N ILE A 7 6.91 6.70 -8.94
CA ILE A 7 5.80 7.02 -8.05
C ILE A 7 5.87 8.53 -7.77
N THR A 8 4.81 9.25 -8.10
CA THR A 8 4.68 10.69 -7.86
C THR A 8 3.89 10.97 -6.58
N GLU A 9 2.97 10.08 -6.22
CA GLU A 9 2.12 10.21 -5.04
C GLU A 9 1.65 8.85 -4.55
N VAL A 10 1.53 8.71 -3.23
CA VAL A 10 0.88 7.57 -2.57
C VAL A 10 -0.17 8.11 -1.61
N THR A 11 -1.39 7.64 -1.75
CA THR A 11 -2.52 8.02 -0.89
C THR A 11 -3.12 6.78 -0.26
N ILE A 12 -3.35 6.85 1.05
CA ILE A 12 -4.00 5.79 1.82
C ILE A 12 -5.30 6.34 2.36
N THR A 13 -6.41 5.65 2.08
CA THR A 13 -7.74 6.03 2.59
C THR A 13 -8.44 4.86 3.24
N THR A 14 -9.25 5.14 4.27
CA THR A 14 -10.13 4.14 4.86
C THR A 14 -11.37 3.99 3.98
N LYS A 15 -11.67 2.76 3.54
CA LYS A 15 -12.90 2.41 2.81
C LYS A 15 -14.03 2.01 3.76
N SER A 16 -13.71 1.19 4.76
CA SER A 16 -14.66 0.66 5.73
C SER A 16 -13.95 0.45 7.06
N THR A 17 -14.69 0.58 8.17
CA THR A 17 -14.19 0.31 9.53
C THR A 17 -14.67 -1.03 10.09
N GLU A 18 -15.72 -1.63 9.52
CA GLU A 18 -16.26 -2.94 9.93
C GLU A 18 -16.81 -3.72 8.72
N PRO A 19 -16.03 -4.63 8.10
CA PRO A 19 -14.63 -4.95 8.41
C PRO A 19 -13.68 -3.79 8.06
N LEU A 20 -12.52 -3.72 8.72
CA LEU A 20 -11.51 -2.70 8.45
C LEU A 20 -10.85 -2.94 7.09
N ILE A 21 -11.10 -2.03 6.15
CA ILE A 21 -10.55 -2.08 4.79
C ILE A 21 -10.00 -0.70 4.44
N GLY A 22 -8.72 -0.67 4.07
CA GLY A 22 -8.05 0.48 3.48
C GLY A 22 -7.96 0.36 1.96
N ILE A 23 -7.70 1.49 1.30
CA ILE A 23 -7.32 1.53 -0.09
C ILE A 23 -5.99 2.27 -0.18
N VAL A 24 -5.04 1.66 -0.89
CA VAL A 24 -3.80 2.33 -1.30
C VAL A 24 -3.92 2.66 -2.77
N GLN A 25 -3.68 3.93 -3.06
CA GLN A 25 -3.57 4.44 -4.41
C GLN A 25 -2.13 4.90 -4.63
N VAL A 26 -1.54 4.41 -5.71
CA VAL A 26 -0.20 4.78 -6.16
C VAL A 26 -0.35 5.46 -7.51
N ASN A 27 0.00 6.72 -7.57
CA ASN A 27 0.03 7.46 -8.83
C ASN A 27 1.46 7.38 -9.38
N THR A 28 1.58 6.90 -10.61
CA THR A 28 2.74 7.07 -11.46
C THR A 28 2.44 8.20 -12.45
N GLY A 29 3.46 8.79 -13.07
CA GLY A 29 3.26 9.94 -13.99
C GLY A 29 2.32 9.65 -15.17
N ASP A 30 2.04 8.37 -15.43
CA ASP A 30 1.27 7.83 -16.54
C ASP A 30 0.07 6.96 -16.11
N THR A 31 0.05 6.44 -14.88
CA THR A 31 -1.00 5.51 -14.42
C THR A 31 -1.38 5.72 -12.96
N VAL A 32 -2.57 5.24 -12.59
CA VAL A 32 -3.00 5.16 -11.20
C VAL A 32 -3.30 3.70 -10.88
N VAL A 33 -2.55 3.13 -9.94
CA VAL A 33 -2.78 1.78 -9.43
C VAL A 33 -3.49 1.88 -8.09
N LYS A 34 -4.59 1.15 -7.94
CA LYS A 34 -5.39 1.16 -6.72
C LYS A 34 -5.63 -0.27 -6.25
N PHE A 35 -5.36 -0.53 -4.98
CA PHE A 35 -5.57 -1.85 -4.38
C PHE A 35 -6.09 -1.74 -2.95
N GLU A 36 -6.87 -2.75 -2.55
CA GLU A 36 -7.43 -2.82 -1.21
C GLU A 36 -6.43 -3.47 -0.26
N ILE A 37 -6.39 -2.94 0.97
CA ILE A 37 -5.65 -3.50 2.09
C ILE A 37 -6.65 -3.96 3.13
N THR A 38 -6.64 -5.25 3.41
CA THR A 38 -7.37 -5.85 4.54
C THR A 38 -6.53 -5.74 5.81
N GLU A 39 -7.18 -5.93 6.95
CA GLU A 39 -6.53 -5.96 8.26
C GLU A 39 -5.38 -6.98 8.31
N ASP A 40 -5.60 -8.19 7.82
CA ASP A 40 -4.57 -9.25 7.77
C ASP A 40 -3.35 -8.84 6.95
N LEU A 41 -3.58 -8.24 5.77
CA LEU A 41 -2.50 -7.80 4.90
C LEU A 41 -1.71 -6.65 5.54
N ALA A 42 -2.41 -5.71 6.19
CA ALA A 42 -1.77 -4.62 6.93
C ALA A 42 -0.89 -5.16 8.06
N HIS A 43 -1.40 -6.11 8.86
CA HIS A 43 -0.66 -6.73 9.95
C HIS A 43 0.59 -7.47 9.46
N MET A 44 0.48 -8.20 8.36
CA MET A 44 1.61 -8.88 7.73
C MET A 44 2.69 -7.90 7.27
N ILE A 45 2.30 -6.80 6.62
CA ILE A 45 3.24 -5.77 6.16
C ILE A 45 3.95 -5.14 7.35
N CYS A 46 3.22 -4.72 8.39
CA CYS A 46 3.80 -4.14 9.59
C CYS A 46 4.82 -5.09 10.24
N THR A 47 4.47 -6.36 10.40
CA THR A 47 5.37 -7.37 10.97
C THR A 47 6.65 -7.53 10.14
N ASN A 48 6.53 -7.55 8.81
CA ASN A 48 7.69 -7.68 7.93
C ASN A 48 8.59 -6.44 7.96
N LEU A 49 8.00 -5.24 8.01
CA LEU A 49 8.74 -3.99 8.13
C LEU A 49 9.48 -3.90 9.47
N GLU A 50 8.83 -4.26 10.57
CA GLU A 50 9.45 -4.30 11.89
C GLU A 50 10.66 -5.25 11.91
N ARG A 51 10.51 -6.45 11.35
CA ARG A 51 11.62 -7.41 11.20
C ARG A 51 12.76 -6.90 10.33
N PHE A 52 12.45 -6.12 9.29
CA PHE A 52 13.46 -5.53 8.41
C PHE A 52 14.24 -4.42 9.10
N LEU A 53 13.58 -3.61 9.94
CA LEU A 53 14.20 -2.48 10.63
C LEU A 53 15.00 -2.89 11.87
N THR A 54 14.72 -4.06 12.44
CA THR A 54 15.36 -4.56 13.67
C THR A 54 16.52 -5.51 13.42
N ARG A 55 16.76 -5.90 12.17
CA ARG A 55 17.89 -6.72 11.73
C ARG A 55 18.93 -5.87 11.01
#